data_AF-A0A1F7BN54-F1
#
_entry.id   AF-A0A1F7BN54-F1
#
_cell.length_a   1.000
_cell.length_b   1.000
_cell.length_c   1.000
_cell.angle_alpha   90.00
_cell.angle_beta   90.00
_cell.angle_gamma   90.00
#
_symmetry.space_group_name_H-M   'P 1'
#
loop_
_entity.id
_entity.type
_entity.pdbx_description
1 polymer ?
#
loop_
_entity_poly.entity_id
_entity_poly.type
_entity_poly.pdbx_seq_one_letter_code
_entity_poly.pdbx_strand_id
1 'polypeptide(L)'
;MSTPTFTTRCLKNERVANNVYEMLFEKPQGFTFIPGQFVLFQVPLVDDRSDVQPRAYSLASTPDEEHLLFVMSLKPKGRSSRWIEEVLREGIEMQFQGPFGFFLLDQNTPKNYLFICTGAGISPFRSQIITALREGDTRRIDLIFGVRSEEDLFWQKELEEYTKNYNNFFLHLALSNPSENWKGHRGHVQTLIPQIVQDFSHKNVYICGNPDMTTELKKMCLEEWNVQKEDLHVEGYI
;
A
#
# COMPACT_ATOMS: atom_id res chain seq x y z
N MET A 1 -16.74 11.11 -19.72
CA MET A 1 -17.17 9.69 -19.84
C MET A 1 -17.32 9.14 -18.43
N SER A 2 -18.35 8.35 -18.15
CA SER A 2 -18.54 7.71 -16.85
C SER A 2 -17.44 6.67 -16.62
N THR A 3 -16.90 6.59 -15.41
CA THR A 3 -15.93 5.55 -15.05
C THR A 3 -16.56 4.16 -15.21
N PRO A 4 -15.88 3.20 -15.87
CA PRO A 4 -16.43 1.86 -16.07
C PRO A 4 -16.60 1.10 -14.75
N THR A 5 -17.60 0.20 -14.76
CA THR A 5 -17.85 -0.77 -13.69
C THR A 5 -17.44 -2.15 -14.20
N PHE A 6 -16.77 -2.92 -13.34
CA PHE A 6 -16.35 -4.29 -13.62
C PHE A 6 -16.93 -5.24 -12.58
N THR A 7 -17.13 -6.49 -13.01
CA THR A 7 -17.40 -7.63 -12.11
C THR A 7 -16.14 -8.45 -11.99
N THR A 8 -15.83 -8.91 -10.79
CA THR A 8 -14.69 -9.77 -10.48
C THR A 8 -15.09 -10.83 -9.48
N ARG A 9 -14.39 -11.97 -9.47
CA ARG A 9 -14.59 -13.06 -8.51
C ARG A 9 -13.41 -13.14 -7.55
N CYS A 10 -13.73 -13.30 -6.27
CA CYS A 10 -12.72 -13.59 -5.25
C CYS A 10 -12.14 -14.98 -5.51
N LEU A 11 -10.82 -15.04 -5.67
CA LEU A 11 -10.06 -16.28 -5.81
C LEU A 11 -9.48 -16.70 -4.46
N LYS A 12 -9.18 -15.72 -3.60
CA LYS A 12 -8.52 -15.95 -2.32
C LYS A 12 -8.84 -14.82 -1.34
N ASN A 13 -9.04 -15.17 -0.07
CA ASN A 13 -9.17 -14.22 1.03
C ASN A 13 -8.51 -14.81 2.27
N GLU A 14 -7.31 -14.35 2.60
CA GLU A 14 -6.50 -14.93 3.67
C GLU A 14 -6.00 -13.87 4.64
N ARG A 15 -5.97 -14.24 5.92
CA ARG A 15 -5.31 -13.43 6.95
C ARG A 15 -3.80 -13.64 6.86
N VAL A 16 -3.06 -12.60 6.52
CA VAL A 16 -1.59 -12.65 6.33
C VAL A 16 -0.79 -12.06 7.48
N ALA A 17 -1.44 -11.25 8.33
CA ALA A 17 -0.89 -10.70 9.56
C ALA A 17 -2.03 -10.40 10.54
N ASN A 18 -1.70 -9.90 11.72
CA ASN A 18 -2.71 -9.53 12.69
C ASN A 18 -3.65 -8.43 12.15
N ASN A 19 -4.95 -8.74 12.04
CA ASN A 19 -5.97 -7.89 11.42
C ASN A 19 -5.67 -7.46 9.98
N VAL A 20 -4.83 -8.15 9.23
CA VAL A 20 -4.55 -7.85 7.82
C VAL A 20 -4.97 -9.02 6.94
N TYR A 21 -5.80 -8.73 5.93
CA TYR A 21 -6.23 -9.69 4.93
C TYR A 21 -5.66 -9.35 3.56
N GLU A 22 -5.15 -10.37 2.90
CA GLU A 22 -4.78 -10.37 1.49
C GLU A 22 -5.92 -11.00 0.70
N MET A 23 -6.35 -10.29 -0.35
CA MET A 23 -7.43 -10.73 -1.20
C MET A 23 -6.96 -10.77 -2.65
N LEU A 24 -7.17 -11.92 -3.29
CA LEU A 24 -6.89 -12.13 -4.70
C LEU A 24 -8.21 -12.21 -5.46
N PHE A 25 -8.27 -11.52 -6.58
CA PHE A 25 -9.46 -11.42 -7.43
C PHE A 25 -9.11 -11.68 -8.90
N GLU A 26 -10.04 -12.26 -9.65
CA GLU A 26 -9.92 -12.35 -11.12
C GLU A 26 -9.75 -10.95 -11.72
N LYS A 27 -8.79 -10.79 -12.63
CA LYS A 27 -8.64 -9.53 -13.36
C LYS A 27 -9.65 -9.47 -14.50
N PRO A 28 -10.58 -8.50 -14.52
CA PRO A 28 -11.57 -8.40 -15.58
C PRO A 28 -10.91 -8.14 -16.93
N GLN A 29 -11.46 -8.73 -18.00
CA GLN A 29 -10.96 -8.50 -19.36
C GLN A 29 -10.99 -7.00 -19.70
N GLY A 30 -9.89 -6.48 -20.23
CA GLY A 30 -9.76 -5.07 -20.61
C GLY A 30 -9.57 -4.11 -19.44
N PHE A 31 -9.54 -4.59 -18.20
CA PHE A 31 -9.17 -3.75 -17.06
C PHE A 31 -7.65 -3.56 -17.02
N THR A 32 -7.23 -2.29 -17.06
CA THR A 32 -5.84 -1.87 -16.86
C THR A 32 -5.82 -0.64 -15.95
N PHE A 33 -4.67 -0.35 -15.37
CA PHE A 33 -4.46 0.73 -14.42
C PHE A 33 -2.99 1.15 -14.39
N ILE A 34 -2.70 2.27 -13.75
CA ILE A 34 -1.33 2.74 -13.49
C ILE A 34 -0.97 2.40 -12.04
N PRO A 35 0.26 1.90 -11.75
CA PRO A 35 0.67 1.57 -10.38
C PRO A 35 0.45 2.72 -9.40
N GLY A 36 -0.19 2.41 -8.27
CA GLY A 36 -0.61 3.37 -7.25
C GLY A 36 -2.07 3.80 -7.34
N GLN A 37 -2.80 3.40 -8.39
CA GLN A 37 -4.24 3.60 -8.48
C GLN A 37 -5.05 2.66 -7.57
N PHE A 38 -6.31 3.02 -7.36
CA PHE A 38 -7.28 2.28 -6.56
C PHE A 38 -8.59 2.03 -7.32
N VAL A 39 -9.42 1.13 -6.77
CA VAL A 39 -10.79 0.89 -7.24
C VAL A 39 -11.80 1.14 -6.12
N LEU A 40 -13.05 1.44 -6.49
CA LEU A 40 -14.17 1.56 -5.57
C LEU A 40 -14.99 0.27 -5.58
N PHE A 41 -14.72 -0.65 -4.66
CA PHE A 41 -15.54 -1.84 -4.46
C PHE A 41 -16.91 -1.48 -3.91
N GLN A 42 -17.94 -2.06 -4.49
CA GLN A 42 -19.32 -1.97 -4.00
C GLN A 42 -19.48 -2.99 -2.87
N VAL A 43 -19.41 -2.53 -1.62
CA VAL A 43 -19.42 -3.39 -0.43
C VAL A 43 -20.81 -3.34 0.23
N PRO A 44 -21.58 -4.44 0.21
CA PRO A 44 -22.85 -4.48 0.91
C PRO A 44 -22.68 -4.57 2.44
N LEU A 45 -23.69 -4.11 3.18
CA LEU A 45 -23.75 -4.33 4.62
C LEU A 45 -24.08 -5.81 4.90
N VAL A 46 -23.44 -6.41 5.90
CA VAL A 46 -23.60 -7.86 6.19
C VAL A 46 -25.04 -8.21 6.56
N ASP A 47 -25.66 -7.38 7.40
CA ASP A 47 -26.99 -7.62 7.95
C ASP A 47 -28.12 -7.08 7.03
N ASP A 48 -27.77 -6.30 5.99
CA ASP A 48 -28.67 -5.84 4.93
C ASP A 48 -27.92 -5.72 3.60
N ARG A 49 -28.03 -6.76 2.77
CA ARG A 49 -27.32 -6.84 1.49
C ARG A 49 -27.81 -5.83 0.45
N SER A 50 -28.94 -5.17 0.68
CA SER A 50 -29.45 -4.12 -0.21
C SER A 50 -28.77 -2.76 0.01
N ASP A 51 -28.23 -2.53 1.22
CA ASP A 51 -27.39 -1.36 1.51
C ASP A 51 -25.96 -1.59 1.02
N VAL A 52 -25.65 -1.03 -0.16
CA VAL A 52 -24.33 -1.10 -0.79
C VAL A 52 -23.65 0.26 -0.72
N GLN A 53 -22.38 0.29 -0.31
CA GLN A 53 -21.58 1.52 -0.36
C GLN A 53 -20.21 1.28 -1.00
N PRO A 54 -19.71 2.26 -1.76
CA PRO A 54 -18.38 2.20 -2.35
C PRO A 54 -17.31 2.30 -1.25
N ARG A 55 -16.22 1.55 -1.43
CA ARG A 55 -15.03 1.59 -0.57
C ARG A 55 -13.78 1.53 -1.44
N ALA A 56 -12.86 2.45 -1.19
CA ALA A 56 -11.62 2.59 -1.95
C ALA A 56 -10.59 1.57 -1.50
N TYR A 57 -9.96 0.90 -2.46
CA TYR A 57 -8.88 -0.05 -2.23
C TYR A 57 -7.79 0.07 -3.30
N SER A 58 -6.59 0.43 -2.87
CA SER A 58 -5.42 0.54 -3.74
C SER A 58 -5.00 -0.84 -4.23
N LEU A 59 -4.68 -0.93 -5.52
CA LEU A 59 -4.20 -2.16 -6.15
C LEU A 59 -2.76 -2.44 -5.70
N ALA A 60 -2.54 -3.61 -5.10
CA ALA A 60 -1.22 -4.09 -4.70
C ALA A 60 -0.51 -4.87 -5.80
N SER A 61 -1.28 -5.37 -6.77
CA SER A 61 -0.74 -6.03 -7.95
C SER A 61 -0.22 -5.00 -8.95
N THR A 62 0.69 -5.42 -9.82
CA THR A 62 1.10 -4.67 -11.00
C THR A 62 0.07 -4.79 -12.14
N PRO A 63 0.06 -3.86 -13.11
CA PRO A 63 -0.84 -3.94 -14.26
C PRO A 63 -0.63 -5.16 -15.15
N ASP A 64 0.49 -5.87 -15.06
CA ASP A 64 0.79 -7.07 -15.86
C ASP A 64 0.52 -8.39 -15.14
N GLU A 65 0.24 -8.34 -13.83
CA GLU A 65 -0.16 -9.54 -13.10
C GLU A 65 -1.54 -10.03 -13.58
N GLU A 66 -1.68 -11.37 -13.61
CA GLU A 66 -2.88 -12.09 -14.06
C GLU A 66 -4.09 -11.82 -13.16
N HIS A 67 -3.84 -11.58 -11.88
CA HIS A 67 -4.85 -11.39 -10.85
C HIS A 67 -4.71 -10.02 -10.18
N LEU A 68 -5.82 -9.52 -9.66
CA LEU A 68 -5.81 -8.30 -8.84
C LEU A 68 -5.54 -8.66 -7.39
N LEU A 69 -4.52 -8.04 -6.81
CA LEU A 69 -4.14 -8.21 -5.42
C LEU A 69 -4.51 -6.98 -4.60
N PHE A 70 -5.10 -7.19 -3.43
CA PHE A 70 -5.42 -6.15 -2.47
C PHE A 70 -5.01 -6.57 -1.08
N VAL A 71 -4.62 -5.61 -0.24
CA VAL A 71 -4.41 -5.84 1.19
C VAL A 71 -5.24 -4.85 2.00
N MET A 72 -5.88 -5.33 3.06
CA MET A 72 -6.69 -4.50 3.95
C MET A 72 -6.38 -4.77 5.41
N SER A 73 -6.16 -3.70 6.17
CA SER A 73 -6.20 -3.75 7.63
C SER A 73 -7.64 -3.58 8.12
N LEU A 74 -8.14 -4.55 8.88
CA LEU A 74 -9.49 -4.54 9.37
C LEU A 74 -9.66 -3.60 10.57
N LYS A 75 -10.80 -2.92 10.59
CA LYS A 75 -11.25 -2.06 11.69
C LYS A 75 -12.45 -2.70 12.40
N PRO A 76 -12.49 -2.71 13.74
CA PRO A 76 -13.61 -3.26 14.49
C PRO A 76 -14.94 -2.67 14.02
N LYS A 77 -15.93 -3.54 13.75
CA LYS A 77 -17.28 -3.17 13.29
C LYS A 77 -17.34 -2.39 11.96
N GLY A 78 -16.23 -2.28 11.23
CA GLY A 78 -16.22 -1.65 9.91
C GLY A 78 -17.02 -2.47 8.89
N ARG A 79 -17.77 -1.78 8.01
CA ARG A 79 -18.57 -2.43 6.95
C ARG A 79 -17.75 -3.44 6.15
N SER A 80 -16.62 -3.00 5.61
CA SER A 80 -15.75 -3.87 4.83
C SER A 80 -15.05 -4.92 5.68
N SER A 81 -14.68 -4.59 6.92
CA SER A 81 -14.06 -5.56 7.82
C SER A 81 -14.97 -6.75 8.03
N ARG A 82 -16.24 -6.49 8.38
CA ARG A 82 -17.25 -7.54 8.54
C ARG A 82 -17.50 -8.28 7.23
N TRP A 83 -17.58 -7.58 6.10
CA TRP A 83 -17.75 -8.25 4.80
C TRP A 83 -16.60 -9.20 4.49
N ILE A 84 -15.35 -8.76 4.65
CA ILE A 84 -14.15 -9.56 4.40
C ILE A 84 -14.09 -10.75 5.35
N GLU A 85 -14.32 -10.54 6.65
CA GLU A 85 -14.24 -11.61 7.64
C GLU A 85 -15.38 -12.60 7.56
N GLU A 86 -16.62 -12.16 7.36
CA GLU A 86 -17.79 -13.02 7.54
C GLU A 86 -18.31 -13.59 6.21
N VAL A 87 -17.98 -12.98 5.07
CA VAL A 87 -18.72 -13.20 3.81
C VAL A 87 -17.81 -13.50 2.63
N LEU A 88 -16.75 -12.70 2.44
CA LEU A 88 -15.87 -12.82 1.29
C LEU A 88 -15.11 -14.16 1.35
N ARG A 89 -15.36 -15.04 0.39
CA ARG A 89 -14.70 -16.34 0.22
C ARG A 89 -14.46 -16.57 -1.26
N GLU A 90 -13.63 -17.56 -1.58
CA GLU A 90 -13.44 -18.00 -2.96
C GLU A 90 -14.79 -18.25 -3.65
N GLY A 91 -14.91 -17.79 -4.89
CA GLY A 91 -16.14 -17.88 -5.68
C GLY A 91 -17.10 -16.70 -5.55
N ILE A 92 -16.97 -15.86 -4.51
CA ILE A 92 -17.85 -14.71 -4.31
C ILE A 92 -17.56 -13.62 -5.36
N GLU A 93 -18.60 -13.20 -6.07
CA GLU A 93 -18.52 -12.10 -7.03
C GLU A 93 -18.69 -10.74 -6.34
N MET A 94 -17.92 -9.77 -6.81
CA MET A 94 -17.97 -8.38 -6.37
C MET A 94 -17.93 -7.45 -7.59
N GLN A 95 -18.46 -6.25 -7.42
CA GLN A 95 -18.34 -5.19 -8.42
C GLN A 95 -17.42 -4.08 -7.91
N PHE A 96 -16.66 -3.49 -8.82
CA PHE A 96 -15.90 -2.28 -8.53
C PHE A 96 -15.98 -1.29 -9.69
N GLN A 97 -15.73 -0.02 -9.38
CA GLN A 97 -15.52 1.03 -10.37
C GLN A 97 -14.06 1.45 -10.36
N GLY A 98 -13.50 1.80 -11.52
CA GLY A 98 -12.14 2.31 -11.61
C GLY A 98 -11.49 2.12 -12.98
N PRO A 99 -10.16 2.33 -13.07
CA PRO A 99 -9.29 2.75 -11.97
C PRO A 99 -9.46 4.23 -11.60
N PHE A 100 -9.04 4.60 -10.39
CA PHE A 100 -9.03 5.97 -9.87
C PHE A 100 -7.67 6.30 -9.23
N GLY A 101 -7.40 7.58 -9.02
CA GLY A 101 -6.25 8.06 -8.26
C GLY A 101 -5.13 8.61 -9.11
N PHE A 102 -4.35 9.51 -8.50
CA PHE A 102 -3.20 10.21 -9.08
C PHE A 102 -1.93 10.03 -8.23
N PHE A 103 -1.93 9.08 -7.31
CA PHE A 103 -0.77 8.72 -6.50
C PHE A 103 0.17 7.84 -7.32
N LEU A 104 0.80 8.45 -8.32
CA LEU A 104 1.62 7.78 -9.34
C LEU A 104 3.09 8.17 -9.13
N LEU A 105 4.00 7.31 -9.60
CA LEU A 105 5.41 7.65 -9.62
C LEU A 105 5.69 8.76 -10.63
N ASP A 106 6.48 9.75 -10.23
CA ASP A 106 7.01 10.73 -11.18
C ASP A 106 8.21 10.14 -11.90
N GLN A 107 8.02 9.86 -13.18
CA GLN A 107 9.04 9.31 -14.08
C GLN A 107 9.82 10.41 -14.81
N ASN A 108 9.42 11.68 -14.70
CA ASN A 108 10.04 12.79 -15.43
C ASN A 108 11.24 13.42 -14.70
N THR A 109 11.71 12.77 -13.65
CA THR A 109 12.75 13.28 -12.75
C THR A 109 13.75 12.20 -12.38
N PRO A 110 15.06 12.52 -12.28
CA PRO A 110 16.07 11.55 -11.85
C PRO A 110 16.08 11.34 -10.32
N LYS A 111 15.19 11.99 -9.57
CA LYS A 111 15.12 11.88 -8.10
C LYS A 111 14.84 10.46 -7.64
N ASN A 112 15.51 10.05 -6.58
CA ASN A 112 15.33 8.74 -5.95
C ASN A 112 13.96 8.63 -5.29
N TYR A 113 13.47 7.41 -5.08
CA TYR A 113 12.19 7.15 -4.44
C TYR A 113 12.35 6.86 -2.95
N LEU A 114 11.58 7.57 -2.13
CA LEU A 114 11.43 7.30 -0.70
C LEU A 114 9.96 6.99 -0.41
N PHE A 115 9.66 5.71 -0.20
CA PHE A 115 8.34 5.23 0.18
C PHE A 115 8.27 5.06 1.70
N ILE A 116 7.27 5.65 2.34
CA ILE A 116 7.06 5.55 3.78
C ILE A 116 5.63 5.10 4.05
N CYS A 117 5.47 3.92 4.64
CA CYS A 117 4.14 3.38 4.91
C CYS A 117 3.97 2.76 6.28
N THR A 118 2.70 2.59 6.64
CA THR A 118 2.31 1.75 7.78
C THR A 118 1.17 0.80 7.42
N GLY A 119 1.21 -0.43 7.94
CA GLY A 119 0.17 -1.45 7.72
C GLY A 119 -0.20 -1.63 6.25
N ALA A 120 -1.50 -1.65 5.93
CA ALA A 120 -1.99 -1.79 4.56
C ALA A 120 -1.64 -0.62 3.61
N GLY A 121 -1.08 0.49 4.12
CA GLY A 121 -0.58 1.59 3.28
C GLY A 121 0.57 1.20 2.34
N ILE A 122 1.17 0.01 2.52
CA ILE A 122 2.13 -0.57 1.58
C ILE A 122 1.49 -1.00 0.25
N SER A 123 0.16 -1.17 0.19
CA SER A 123 -0.56 -1.67 -1.00
C SER A 123 -0.15 -0.94 -2.31
N PRO A 124 -0.35 0.39 -2.45
CA PRO A 124 0.04 1.09 -3.68
C PRO A 124 1.55 0.99 -3.96
N PHE A 125 2.38 0.94 -2.92
CA PHE A 125 3.84 0.88 -3.05
C PHE A 125 4.32 -0.46 -3.59
N ARG A 126 3.70 -1.57 -3.22
CA ARG A 126 4.03 -2.88 -3.81
C ARG A 126 3.88 -2.83 -5.34
N SER A 127 2.75 -2.33 -5.82
CA SER A 127 2.47 -2.17 -7.26
C SER A 127 3.53 -1.28 -7.94
N GLN A 128 3.80 -0.11 -7.34
CA GLN A 128 4.76 0.86 -7.88
C GLN A 128 6.20 0.35 -7.91
N ILE A 129 6.67 -0.21 -6.80
CA ILE A 129 8.04 -0.70 -6.63
C ILE A 129 8.30 -1.85 -7.59
N ILE A 130 7.42 -2.87 -7.64
CA ILE A 130 7.61 -4.01 -8.53
C ILE A 130 7.61 -3.57 -9.98
N THR A 131 6.72 -2.65 -10.37
CA THR A 131 6.68 -2.14 -11.74
C THR A 131 7.98 -1.42 -12.08
N ALA A 132 8.43 -0.47 -11.26
CA ALA A 132 9.69 0.25 -11.48
C ALA A 132 10.90 -0.69 -11.58
N LEU A 133 11.00 -1.68 -10.68
CA LEU A 133 12.10 -2.66 -10.69
C LEU A 133 12.07 -3.56 -11.94
N ARG A 134 10.89 -4.00 -12.39
CA ARG A 134 10.75 -4.83 -13.61
C ARG A 134 11.00 -4.05 -14.90
N GLU A 135 10.67 -2.76 -14.93
CA GLU A 135 10.95 -1.86 -16.05
C GLU A 135 12.43 -1.43 -16.11
N GLY A 136 13.25 -1.84 -15.14
CA GLY A 136 14.69 -1.59 -15.12
C GLY A 136 15.06 -0.21 -14.59
N ASP A 137 14.21 0.41 -13.78
CA ASP A 137 14.53 1.66 -13.10
C ASP A 137 15.77 1.49 -12.23
N THR A 138 16.78 2.34 -12.45
CA THR A 138 18.07 2.30 -11.74
C THR A 138 18.13 3.25 -10.56
N ARG A 139 17.11 4.07 -10.34
CA ARG A 139 17.06 5.02 -9.21
C ARG A 139 17.02 4.25 -7.90
N ARG A 140 17.57 4.84 -6.84
CA ARG A 140 17.49 4.25 -5.50
C ARG A 140 16.04 4.26 -5.02
N ILE A 141 15.60 3.15 -4.46
CA ILE A 141 14.29 2.95 -3.84
C ILE A 141 14.50 2.60 -2.37
N ASP A 142 14.10 3.50 -1.48
CA ASP A 142 14.02 3.24 -0.04
C ASP A 142 12.56 2.98 0.34
N LEU A 143 12.26 1.79 0.86
CA LEU A 143 10.95 1.48 1.47
C LEU A 143 11.09 1.43 2.99
N ILE A 144 10.49 2.39 3.67
CA ILE A 144 10.36 2.44 5.13
C ILE A 144 8.97 1.92 5.49
N PHE A 145 8.91 0.72 6.07
CA PHE A 145 7.67 0.05 6.40
C PHE A 145 7.49 -0.11 7.91
N GLY A 146 6.47 0.55 8.44
CA GLY A 146 6.13 0.55 9.85
C GLY A 146 4.97 -0.36 10.21
N VAL A 147 5.14 -1.19 11.23
CA VAL A 147 4.04 -1.93 11.86
C VAL A 147 4.17 -1.90 13.39
N ARG A 148 3.24 -2.56 14.10
CA ARG A 148 3.26 -2.55 15.56
C ARG A 148 4.23 -3.59 16.11
N SER A 149 4.06 -4.86 15.81
CA SER A 149 4.97 -5.94 16.22
C SER A 149 5.29 -6.89 15.07
N GLU A 150 6.09 -7.92 15.35
CA GLU A 150 6.46 -8.95 14.39
C GLU A 150 5.24 -9.70 13.80
N GLU A 151 4.15 -9.81 14.55
CA GLU A 151 2.89 -10.45 14.11
C GLU A 151 2.08 -9.59 13.12
N ASP A 152 2.38 -8.31 13.03
CA ASP A 152 1.76 -7.38 12.09
C ASP A 152 2.54 -7.28 10.77
N LEU A 153 3.71 -7.92 10.67
CA LEU A 153 4.52 -7.95 9.46
C LEU A 153 3.99 -8.97 8.46
N PHE A 154 3.82 -8.56 7.21
CA PHE A 154 3.47 -9.41 6.06
C PHE A 154 4.35 -9.05 4.86
N TRP A 155 4.35 -9.89 3.82
CA TRP A 155 5.21 -9.78 2.62
C TRP A 155 6.73 -9.70 2.86
N GLN A 156 7.21 -9.95 4.09
CA GLN A 156 8.63 -9.88 4.43
C GLN A 156 9.51 -10.69 3.48
N LYS A 157 9.13 -11.95 3.21
CA LYS A 157 9.88 -12.84 2.30
C LYS A 157 9.99 -12.26 0.89
N GLU A 158 8.91 -11.69 0.37
CA GLU A 158 8.88 -11.06 -0.95
C GLU A 158 9.80 -9.82 -0.98
N LEU A 159 9.67 -8.94 0.02
CA LEU A 159 10.48 -7.72 0.09
C LEU A 159 11.97 -8.03 0.31
N GLU A 160 12.29 -9.05 1.10
CA GLU A 160 13.66 -9.55 1.28
C GLU A 160 14.24 -10.21 0.03
N GLU A 161 13.40 -10.75 -0.85
CA GLU A 161 13.84 -11.24 -2.14
C GLU A 161 14.22 -10.08 -3.07
N TYR A 162 13.46 -8.97 -3.03
CA TYR A 162 13.81 -7.77 -3.79
C TYR A 162 15.14 -7.16 -3.35
N THR A 163 15.45 -7.15 -2.04
CA THR A 163 16.76 -6.63 -1.57
C THR A 163 17.93 -7.49 -2.03
N LYS A 164 17.72 -8.78 -2.34
CA LYS A 164 18.75 -9.68 -2.87
C LYS A 164 18.90 -9.54 -4.39
N ASN A 165 17.79 -9.34 -5.09
CA ASN A 165 17.75 -9.35 -6.55
C ASN A 165 18.01 -7.97 -7.18
N TYR A 166 17.75 -6.89 -6.44
CA TYR A 166 17.89 -5.51 -6.94
C TYR A 166 18.83 -4.70 -6.06
N ASN A 167 19.95 -4.25 -6.63
CA ASN A 167 20.97 -3.48 -5.92
C ASN A 167 20.54 -2.05 -5.54
N ASN A 168 19.45 -1.57 -6.13
CA ASN A 168 18.88 -0.25 -5.91
C ASN A 168 17.66 -0.25 -4.98
N PHE A 169 17.23 -1.40 -4.47
CA PHE A 169 16.10 -1.51 -3.52
C PHE A 169 16.59 -1.75 -2.08
N PHE A 170 16.08 -0.93 -1.15
CA PHE A 170 16.46 -0.97 0.26
C PHE A 170 15.20 -1.02 1.13
N LEU A 171 15.08 -2.08 1.92
CA LEU A 171 13.98 -2.28 2.87
C LEU A 171 14.40 -1.86 4.28
N HIS A 172 13.60 -1.02 4.92
CA HIS A 172 13.81 -0.55 6.29
C HIS A 172 12.55 -0.80 7.12
N LEU A 173 12.65 -1.67 8.14
CA LEU A 173 11.51 -2.05 8.98
C LEU A 173 11.53 -1.30 10.32
N ALA A 174 10.39 -0.72 10.71
CA ALA A 174 10.19 -0.05 11.99
C ALA A 174 9.04 -0.67 12.77
N LEU A 175 9.31 -1.18 13.97
CA LEU A 175 8.28 -1.76 14.84
C LEU A 175 8.10 -0.87 16.07
N SER A 176 6.87 -0.40 16.30
CA SER A 176 6.56 0.51 17.42
C SER A 176 6.45 -0.20 18.77
N ASN A 177 6.13 -1.50 18.78
CA ASN A 177 6.08 -2.34 19.98
C ASN A 177 6.57 -3.78 19.69
N PRO A 178 7.85 -3.95 19.34
CA PRO A 178 8.42 -5.26 19.03
C PRO A 178 8.76 -6.06 20.29
N SER A 179 8.90 -7.39 20.15
CA SER A 179 9.44 -8.26 21.19
C SER A 179 10.89 -7.89 21.56
N GLU A 180 11.40 -8.37 22.69
CA GLU A 180 12.81 -8.18 23.09
C GLU A 180 13.82 -8.78 22.09
N ASN A 181 13.38 -9.75 21.29
CA ASN A 181 14.24 -10.42 20.32
C ASN A 181 14.44 -9.63 19.03
N TRP A 182 13.58 -8.64 18.74
CA TRP A 182 13.71 -7.80 17.55
C TRP A 182 15.05 -7.07 17.50
N LYS A 183 15.74 -7.23 16.36
CA LYS A 183 17.06 -6.62 16.11
C LYS A 183 17.02 -5.42 15.19
N GLY A 184 15.88 -5.16 14.53
CA GLY A 184 15.68 -3.99 13.69
C GLY A 184 15.35 -2.73 14.49
N HIS A 185 14.89 -1.70 13.81
CA HIS A 185 14.54 -0.42 14.44
C HIS A 185 13.35 -0.58 15.39
N ARG A 186 13.48 0.02 16.58
CA ARG A 186 12.43 0.12 17.59
C ARG A 186 11.88 1.54 17.62
N GLY A 187 10.58 1.67 17.37
CA GLY A 187 9.89 2.94 17.32
C GLY A 187 9.10 3.12 16.02
N HIS A 188 8.55 4.31 15.84
CA HIS A 188 7.78 4.68 14.66
C HIS A 188 8.68 4.99 13.47
N VAL A 189 8.11 5.01 12.25
CA VAL A 189 8.84 5.33 11.02
C VAL A 189 9.49 6.71 11.07
N GLN A 190 8.84 7.67 11.74
CA GLN A 190 9.31 9.03 12.01
C GLN A 190 10.71 9.04 12.63
N THR A 191 11.00 8.10 13.54
CA THR A 191 12.30 8.05 14.25
C THR A 191 13.36 7.26 13.49
N LEU A 192 12.97 6.48 12.47
CA LEU A 192 13.88 5.76 11.59
C LEU A 192 14.37 6.65 10.44
N ILE A 193 13.49 7.49 9.89
CA ILE A 193 13.78 8.30 8.69
C ILE A 193 15.08 9.11 8.83
N PRO A 194 15.36 9.86 9.92
CA PRO A 194 16.59 10.63 10.06
C PRO A 194 17.86 9.78 10.17
N GLN A 195 17.75 8.46 10.38
CA GLN A 195 18.90 7.55 10.38
C GLN A 195 19.25 7.09 8.95
N ILE A 196 18.26 7.08 8.05
CA ILE A 196 18.37 6.60 6.68
C ILE A 196 18.60 7.76 5.69
N VAL A 197 17.93 8.89 5.93
CA VAL A 197 17.89 10.03 5.01
C VAL A 197 18.41 11.27 5.71
N GLN A 198 19.60 11.72 5.28
CA GLN A 198 20.21 12.97 5.74
C GLN A 198 19.90 14.15 4.80
N ASP A 199 19.58 13.86 3.54
CA ASP A 199 19.30 14.84 2.50
C ASP A 199 18.10 14.40 1.65
N PHE A 200 17.10 15.26 1.57
CA PHE A 200 15.86 15.05 0.83
C PHE A 200 15.83 15.76 -0.54
N SER A 201 16.81 16.61 -0.85
CA SER A 201 16.82 17.47 -2.06
C SER A 201 16.70 16.69 -3.38
N HIS A 202 17.13 15.42 -3.38
CA HIS A 202 17.10 14.53 -4.54
C HIS A 202 16.16 13.33 -4.37
N LYS A 203 15.06 13.50 -3.62
CA LYS A 203 14.09 12.44 -3.35
C LYS A 203 12.66 12.88 -3.65
N ASN A 204 11.91 12.00 -4.32
CA ASN A 204 10.45 12.03 -4.33
C ASN A 204 9.95 11.20 -3.15
N VAL A 205 9.17 11.83 -2.28
CA VAL A 205 8.69 11.26 -1.03
C VAL A 205 7.23 10.87 -1.19
N TYR A 206 6.96 9.58 -1.01
CA TYR A 206 5.62 8.99 -1.09
C TYR A 206 5.23 8.45 0.29
N ILE A 207 4.10 8.92 0.83
CA ILE A 207 3.63 8.54 2.16
C ILE A 207 2.23 7.94 2.07
N CYS A 208 2.04 6.74 2.63
CA CYS A 208 0.71 6.12 2.71
C CYS A 208 0.51 5.26 3.97
N GLY A 209 -0.61 5.40 4.68
CA GLY A 209 -0.87 4.57 5.86
C GLY A 209 -1.81 5.21 6.88
N ASN A 210 -1.55 4.93 8.15
CA ASN A 210 -2.28 5.48 9.28
C ASN A 210 -2.39 7.03 9.19
N PRO A 211 -3.60 7.60 9.34
CA PRO A 211 -3.81 9.05 9.21
C PRO A 211 -2.94 9.93 10.09
N ASP A 212 -2.70 9.54 11.35
CA ASP A 212 -1.87 10.30 12.29
C ASP A 212 -0.42 10.33 11.78
N MET A 213 0.11 9.18 11.36
CA MET A 213 1.44 9.06 10.76
C MET A 213 1.56 9.91 9.49
N THR A 214 0.58 9.83 8.57
CA THR A 214 0.65 10.59 7.31
C THR A 214 0.60 12.10 7.54
N THR A 215 -0.21 12.55 8.51
CA THR A 215 -0.35 13.96 8.87
C THR A 215 0.93 14.50 9.49
N GLU A 216 1.51 13.76 10.43
CA GLU A 216 2.76 14.14 11.09
C GLU A 216 3.93 14.19 10.10
N LEU A 217 4.13 13.13 9.29
CA LEU A 217 5.22 13.11 8.32
C LEU A 217 5.10 14.19 7.25
N LYS A 218 3.87 14.48 6.80
CA LYS A 218 3.66 15.59 5.85
C LYS A 218 4.14 16.90 6.44
N LYS A 219 3.84 17.16 7.72
CA LYS A 219 4.31 18.35 8.44
C LYS A 219 5.84 18.36 8.54
N MET A 220 6.45 17.27 9.00
CA MET A 220 7.92 17.15 9.11
C MET A 220 8.61 17.37 7.76
N CYS A 221 8.09 16.79 6.68
CA CYS A 221 8.65 16.97 5.34
C CYS A 221 8.70 18.44 4.92
N LEU A 222 7.61 19.19 5.15
CA LEU A 222 7.48 20.58 4.71
C LEU A 222 8.16 21.59 5.63
N GLU A 223 8.12 21.34 6.95
CA GLU A 223 8.57 22.32 7.96
C GLU A 223 9.98 22.04 8.49
N GLU A 224 10.42 20.78 8.52
CA GLU A 224 11.68 20.38 9.16
C GLU A 224 12.72 19.90 8.13
N TRP A 225 12.29 19.12 7.13
CA TRP A 225 13.18 18.50 6.15
C TRP A 225 13.26 19.25 4.81
N ASN A 226 12.53 20.35 4.66
CA ASN A 226 12.52 21.21 3.47
C ASN A 226 12.25 20.47 2.15
N VAL A 227 11.44 19.41 2.19
CA VAL A 227 10.97 18.70 1.00
C VAL A 227 10.11 19.65 0.17
N GLN A 228 10.40 19.77 -1.13
CA GLN A 228 9.58 20.61 -2.00
C GLN A 228 8.19 20.00 -2.16
N LYS A 229 7.17 20.84 -2.26
CA LYS A 229 5.78 20.39 -2.29
C LYS A 229 5.50 19.48 -3.49
N GLU A 230 6.17 19.73 -4.61
CA GLU A 230 6.04 18.98 -5.86
C GLU A 230 6.62 17.56 -5.74
N ASP A 231 7.58 17.36 -4.84
CA ASP A 231 8.24 16.08 -4.57
C ASP A 231 7.54 15.28 -3.44
N LEU A 232 6.53 15.86 -2.79
CA LEU A 232 5.82 15.27 -1.66
C LEU A 232 4.44 14.78 -2.08
N HIS A 233 4.27 13.47 -2.08
CA HIS A 233 3.03 12.80 -2.42
C HIS A 233 2.50 12.06 -1.19
N VAL A 234 1.26 12.33 -0.79
CA VAL A 234 0.65 11.73 0.40
C VAL A 234 -0.74 11.23 0.09
N GLU A 235 -1.00 9.97 0.42
CA GLU A 235 -2.34 9.37 0.38
C GLU A 235 -2.68 8.79 1.75
N GLY A 236 -3.84 9.15 2.29
CA GLY A 236 -4.38 8.57 3.52
C GLY A 236 -5.67 7.83 3.22
N TYR A 237 -5.90 6.70 3.89
CA TYR A 237 -7.22 6.06 3.92
C TYR A 237 -7.97 6.49 5.18
N ILE A 238 -9.28 6.71 5.05
CA ILE A 238 -10.22 6.99 6.15
C ILE A 238 -11.00 5.72 6.47
#